data_AF-A0A966NA02-F1
#
_entry.id   AF-A0A966NA02-F1
#
_cell.length_a   1.000
_cell.length_b   1.000
_cell.length_c   1.000
_cell.angle_alpha   90.00
_cell.angle_beta   90.00
_cell.angle_gamma   90.00
#
_symmetry.space_group_name_H-M   'P 1'
#
loop_
_entity.id
_entity.type
_entity.pdbx_description
1 polymer ?
#
loop_
_entity_poly.entity_id
_entity_poly.type
_entity_poly.pdbx_seq_one_letter_code
_entity_poly.pdbx_strand_id
1 'polypeptide(L)'
;MRLRRGSGVDGLSSMAERSYLSFGGDDIMIFRPLLKFERETLRDVLNFHEVKWLEDPTNSDDSFERVRVRKLLTSFAELGLDKTKISKTASLMQSAKTALNHFAVDCYEKFGSCMYGDIIFDFEEFSNLPLDIKRRLLAAAQQWVSSQKYRPRLSQIDALLDSINEKTAFSGSGTICYFHDKSIKITRELNSCVNEVEAANGLIFDNRWELSTSANCTEFTVKCLGENGFKFLDANVRKEIPYKTIIALPALFKDSALIDFPFLNPQSKFSFNFCKQPFDQFLLDH
;
A
#
# COMPACT_ATOMS: atom_id res chain seq x y z
N MET A 1 -19.74 13.15 -1.21
CA MET A 1 -19.03 12.40 -2.28
C MET A 1 -18.68 10.98 -1.84
N ARG A 2 -17.71 10.76 -0.94
CA ARG A 2 -17.29 9.39 -0.54
C ARG A 2 -18.41 8.54 0.11
N LEU A 3 -19.29 9.17 0.91
CA LEU A 3 -20.48 8.50 1.45
C LEU A 3 -21.38 7.90 0.37
N ARG A 4 -21.59 8.60 -0.76
CA ARG A 4 -22.39 8.10 -1.91
C ARG A 4 -21.80 6.82 -2.52
N ARG A 5 -20.49 6.59 -2.35
CA ARG A 5 -19.79 5.40 -2.84
C ARG A 5 -19.79 4.26 -1.82
N GLY A 6 -20.54 4.36 -0.72
CA GLY A 6 -20.57 3.33 0.34
C GLY A 6 -19.25 3.18 1.08
N SER A 7 -18.49 4.28 1.23
CA SER A 7 -17.20 4.24 1.93
C SER A 7 -17.34 3.92 3.42
N GLY A 8 -16.47 3.05 3.94
CA GLY A 8 -16.30 2.82 5.37
C GLY A 8 -15.46 3.91 6.07
N VAL A 9 -14.96 3.60 7.27
CA VAL A 9 -14.20 4.54 8.14
C VAL A 9 -13.05 5.22 7.39
N ASP A 10 -12.22 4.44 6.68
CA ASP A 10 -11.08 4.97 5.92
C ASP A 10 -11.50 5.99 4.86
N GLY A 11 -12.58 5.71 4.12
CA GLY A 11 -13.08 6.65 3.13
C GLY A 11 -13.78 7.85 3.78
N LEU A 12 -14.48 7.68 4.88
CA LEU A 12 -15.20 8.78 5.55
C LEU A 12 -14.30 9.68 6.40
N SER A 13 -13.08 9.27 6.72
CA SER A 13 -12.08 10.05 7.48
C SER A 13 -11.55 11.33 6.78
N SER A 14 -12.11 11.70 5.62
CA SER A 14 -11.75 12.90 4.85
C SER A 14 -10.25 12.99 4.49
N MET A 15 -9.72 14.19 4.30
CA MET A 15 -8.30 14.47 4.08
C MET A 15 -7.59 14.62 5.42
N ALA A 16 -6.40 14.04 5.52
CA ALA A 16 -5.51 14.28 6.65
C ALA A 16 -4.78 15.64 6.49
N GLU A 17 -4.41 16.23 7.63
CA GLU A 17 -3.60 17.46 7.70
C GLU A 17 -2.22 17.26 7.06
N ARG A 18 -1.68 16.04 7.15
CA ARG A 18 -0.43 15.60 6.52
C ARG A 18 -0.69 14.33 5.72
N SER A 19 -0.12 14.23 4.53
CA SER A 19 -0.20 13.01 3.71
C SER A 19 1.02 12.89 2.82
N TYR A 20 1.53 11.69 2.59
CA TYR A 20 2.61 11.45 1.64
C TYR A 20 2.08 11.16 0.23
N LEU A 21 2.78 11.65 -0.78
CA LEU A 21 2.52 11.38 -2.18
C LEU A 21 3.82 10.87 -2.82
N SER A 22 3.83 9.60 -3.21
CA SER A 22 4.91 9.08 -4.02
C SER A 22 4.77 9.57 -5.47
N PHE A 23 5.80 10.25 -5.97
CA PHE A 23 5.90 10.75 -7.35
C PHE A 23 7.32 10.54 -7.87
N GLY A 24 7.47 9.73 -8.92
CA GLY A 24 8.77 9.52 -9.56
C GLY A 24 9.82 8.80 -8.71
N GLY A 25 9.41 8.10 -7.64
CA GLY A 25 10.33 7.46 -6.69
C GLY A 25 10.62 8.30 -5.44
N ASP A 26 10.24 9.58 -5.46
CA ASP A 26 10.35 10.47 -4.29
C ASP A 26 9.04 10.52 -3.51
N ASP A 27 9.14 10.54 -2.18
CA ASP A 27 7.99 10.75 -1.29
C ASP A 27 7.87 12.23 -0.93
N ILE A 28 6.79 12.86 -1.42
CA ILE A 28 6.48 14.26 -1.14
C ILE A 28 5.46 14.33 -0.01
N MET A 29 5.84 14.95 1.10
CA MET A 29 4.90 15.24 2.19
C MET A 29 4.05 16.48 1.85
N ILE A 30 2.73 16.30 1.78
CA ILE A 30 1.75 17.36 1.59
C ILE A 30 1.20 17.78 2.96
N PHE A 31 1.43 19.05 3.33
CA PHE A 31 0.82 19.69 4.48
C PHE A 31 -0.39 20.53 4.08
N ARG A 32 -1.47 20.45 4.87
CA ARG A 32 -2.72 21.20 4.68
C ARG A 32 -3.06 22.03 5.93
N PRO A 33 -2.25 23.05 6.28
CA PRO A 33 -2.45 23.83 7.51
C PRO A 33 -3.80 24.56 7.54
N LEU A 34 -4.32 24.91 6.36
CA LEU A 34 -5.58 25.63 6.23
C LEU A 34 -6.82 24.72 6.21
N LEU A 35 -6.68 23.40 6.39
CA LEU A 35 -7.77 22.42 6.25
C LEU A 35 -8.95 22.67 7.20
N LYS A 36 -8.67 23.23 8.39
CA LYS A 36 -9.68 23.50 9.43
C LYS A 36 -10.36 24.86 9.26
N PHE A 37 -9.88 25.72 8.36
CA PHE A 37 -10.39 27.08 8.20
C PHE A 37 -11.48 27.13 7.14
N GLU A 38 -12.46 28.02 7.36
CA GLU A 38 -13.52 28.25 6.40
C GLU A 38 -13.09 29.23 5.30
N ARG A 39 -13.73 29.12 4.13
CA ARG A 39 -13.44 30.00 2.99
C ARG A 39 -13.65 31.47 3.35
N GLU A 40 -14.72 31.79 4.06
CA GLU A 40 -15.01 33.18 4.44
C GLU A 40 -13.98 33.72 5.43
N THR A 41 -13.55 32.93 6.41
CA THR A 41 -12.45 33.32 7.31
C THR A 41 -11.17 33.65 6.54
N LEU A 42 -10.83 32.87 5.52
CA LEU A 42 -9.65 33.15 4.69
C LEU A 42 -9.82 34.44 3.87
N ARG A 43 -11.03 34.72 3.37
CA ARG A 43 -11.35 35.97 2.66
C ARG A 43 -11.29 37.18 3.57
N ASP A 44 -11.78 37.07 4.79
CA ASP A 44 -11.73 38.15 5.79
C ASP A 44 -10.27 38.54 6.09
N VAL A 45 -9.39 37.54 6.22
CA VAL A 45 -7.94 37.77 6.39
C VAL A 45 -7.34 38.46 5.15
N LEU A 46 -7.68 37.99 3.94
CA LEU A 46 -7.18 38.62 2.71
C LEU A 46 -7.67 40.06 2.57
N ASN A 47 -8.94 40.34 2.90
CA ASN A 47 -9.51 41.67 2.89
C ASN A 47 -8.83 42.58 3.92
N PHE A 48 -8.61 42.09 5.15
CA PHE A 48 -7.91 42.83 6.21
C PHE A 48 -6.49 43.22 5.80
N HIS A 49 -5.79 42.37 5.04
CA HIS A 49 -4.47 42.64 4.50
C HIS A 49 -4.47 43.27 3.10
N GLU A 50 -5.64 43.64 2.57
CA GLU A 50 -5.82 44.21 1.22
C GLU A 50 -5.21 43.36 0.08
N VAL A 51 -5.15 42.05 0.26
CA VAL A 51 -4.61 41.11 -0.73
C VAL A 51 -5.71 40.71 -1.71
N LYS A 52 -5.52 41.02 -3.00
CA LYS A 52 -6.41 40.58 -4.08
C LYS A 52 -6.16 39.11 -4.43
N TRP A 53 -7.21 38.38 -4.78
CA TRP A 53 -7.14 37.01 -5.29
C TRP A 53 -7.91 36.86 -6.60
N LEU A 54 -7.61 35.79 -7.34
CA LEU A 54 -8.31 35.41 -8.57
C LEU A 54 -9.39 34.36 -8.25
N GLU A 55 -10.57 34.52 -8.81
CA GLU A 55 -11.64 33.51 -8.73
C GLU A 55 -11.53 32.54 -9.90
N ASP A 56 -11.32 31.26 -9.60
CA ASP A 56 -11.26 30.20 -10.60
C ASP A 56 -12.69 29.88 -11.12
N PRO A 57 -12.97 30.00 -12.44
CA PRO A 57 -14.28 29.71 -13.03
C PRO A 57 -14.79 28.29 -12.76
N THR A 58 -13.90 27.32 -12.54
CA THR A 58 -14.24 25.92 -12.24
C THR A 58 -14.87 25.74 -10.85
N ASN A 59 -14.91 26.78 -10.03
CA ASN A 59 -15.60 26.76 -8.73
C ASN A 59 -17.13 26.79 -8.87
N SER A 60 -17.64 27.29 -9.99
CA SER A 60 -19.08 27.41 -10.29
C SER A 60 -19.57 26.45 -11.37
N ASP A 61 -18.68 25.66 -11.98
CA ASP A 61 -19.02 24.73 -13.05
C ASP A 61 -19.66 23.43 -12.52
N ASP A 62 -20.95 23.25 -12.82
CA ASP A 62 -21.76 22.09 -12.40
C ASP A 62 -21.38 20.78 -13.11
N SER A 63 -20.52 20.82 -14.13
CA SER A 63 -19.93 19.60 -14.71
C SER A 63 -19.19 18.80 -13.62
N PHE A 64 -18.55 19.48 -12.68
CA PHE A 64 -17.80 18.88 -11.59
C PHE A 64 -18.71 18.41 -10.44
N GLU A 65 -18.55 17.14 -10.04
CA GLU A 65 -19.31 16.54 -8.91
C GLU A 65 -19.19 17.37 -7.62
N ARG A 66 -18.00 17.93 -7.35
CA ARG A 66 -17.75 18.74 -6.14
C ARG A 66 -18.65 19.97 -6.06
N VAL A 67 -18.98 20.59 -7.19
CA VAL A 67 -19.80 21.81 -7.27
C VAL A 67 -21.25 21.43 -7.02
N ARG A 68 -21.75 20.41 -7.73
CA ARG A 68 -23.10 19.85 -7.51
C ARG A 68 -23.35 19.44 -6.07
N VAL A 69 -22.39 18.74 -5.45
CA VAL A 69 -22.52 18.31 -4.03
C VAL A 69 -22.54 19.50 -3.08
N ARG A 70 -21.72 20.54 -3.31
CA ARG A 70 -21.76 21.76 -2.48
C ARG A 70 -23.11 22.47 -2.56
N LYS A 71 -23.70 22.59 -3.76
CA LYS A 71 -25.04 23.17 -3.93
C LYS A 71 -26.10 22.38 -3.17
N LEU A 72 -26.08 21.04 -3.27
CA LEU A 72 -27.00 20.16 -2.54
C LEU A 72 -26.83 20.26 -1.01
N LEU A 73 -25.60 20.41 -0.50
CA LEU A 73 -25.36 20.57 0.93
C LEU A 73 -26.05 21.80 1.52
N THR A 74 -26.15 22.89 0.75
CA THR A 74 -26.90 24.08 1.17
C THR A 74 -28.37 23.75 1.41
N SER A 75 -28.99 22.94 0.54
CA SER A 75 -30.38 22.50 0.69
C SER A 75 -30.59 21.54 1.85
N PHE A 76 -29.56 20.82 2.29
CA PHE A 76 -29.65 19.88 3.42
C PHE A 76 -29.36 20.51 4.79
N ALA A 77 -28.97 21.80 4.82
CA ALA A 77 -28.72 22.52 6.07
C ALA A 77 -29.96 22.57 6.97
N GLU A 78 -31.15 22.74 6.39
CA GLU A 78 -32.44 22.76 7.11
C GLU A 78 -32.78 21.42 7.78
N LEU A 79 -32.22 20.32 7.29
CA LEU A 79 -32.34 18.98 7.90
C LEU A 79 -31.25 18.71 8.95
N GLY A 80 -30.42 19.70 9.28
CA GLY A 80 -29.30 19.55 10.21
C GLY A 80 -28.08 18.84 9.63
N LEU A 81 -28.02 18.65 8.31
CA LEU A 81 -26.89 18.03 7.58
C LEU A 81 -26.03 19.11 6.91
N ASP A 82 -25.57 20.06 7.72
CA ASP A 82 -24.71 21.13 7.26
C ASP A 82 -23.23 20.69 7.12
N LYS A 83 -22.40 21.61 6.61
CA LYS A 83 -20.95 21.40 6.46
C LYS A 83 -20.27 21.10 7.81
N THR A 84 -20.71 21.74 8.90
CA THR A 84 -20.08 21.61 10.22
C THR A 84 -20.25 20.21 10.79
N LYS A 85 -21.46 19.65 10.71
CA LYS A 85 -21.78 18.29 11.14
C LYS A 85 -21.05 17.26 10.30
N ILE A 86 -21.00 17.42 8.97
CA ILE A 86 -20.27 16.50 8.09
C ILE A 86 -18.77 16.51 8.40
N SER A 87 -18.19 17.69 8.62
CA SER A 87 -16.77 17.84 9.00
C SER A 87 -16.49 17.19 10.37
N LYS A 88 -17.41 17.37 11.34
CA LYS A 88 -17.31 16.73 12.65
C LYS A 88 -17.36 15.21 12.54
N THR A 89 -18.30 14.65 11.76
CA THR A 89 -18.38 13.21 11.51
C THR A 89 -17.11 12.70 10.87
N ALA A 90 -16.55 13.38 9.87
CA ALA A 90 -15.28 12.99 9.27
C ALA A 90 -14.12 12.99 10.29
N SER A 91 -14.09 13.97 11.20
CA SER A 91 -13.08 14.03 12.27
C SER A 91 -13.22 12.88 13.26
N LEU A 92 -14.46 12.49 13.61
CA LEU A 92 -14.72 11.30 14.43
C LEU A 92 -14.30 10.01 13.71
N MET A 93 -14.56 9.91 12.40
CA MET A 93 -14.08 8.79 11.58
C MET A 93 -12.56 8.73 11.50
N GLN A 94 -11.88 9.88 11.46
CA GLN A 94 -10.41 9.93 11.53
C GLN A 94 -9.89 9.40 12.87
N SER A 95 -10.52 9.78 13.98
CA SER A 95 -10.17 9.23 15.31
C SER A 95 -10.40 7.72 15.39
N ALA A 96 -11.53 7.24 14.84
CA ALA A 96 -11.83 5.81 14.77
C ALA A 96 -10.80 5.06 13.92
N LYS A 97 -10.42 5.63 12.75
CA LYS A 97 -9.37 5.08 11.89
C LYS A 97 -8.06 4.92 12.66
N THR A 98 -7.63 5.96 13.38
CA THR A 98 -6.40 5.90 14.19
C THR A 98 -6.44 4.76 15.20
N ALA A 99 -7.52 4.62 15.96
CA ALA A 99 -7.67 3.51 16.92
C ALA A 99 -7.64 2.12 16.23
N LEU A 100 -8.31 1.98 15.08
CA LEU A 100 -8.33 0.73 14.32
C LEU A 100 -6.97 0.40 13.71
N ASN A 101 -6.19 1.41 13.30
CA ASN A 101 -4.82 1.23 12.81
C ASN A 101 -3.90 0.75 13.93
N HIS A 102 -3.97 1.36 15.12
CA HIS A 102 -3.23 0.87 16.29
C HIS A 102 -3.60 -0.57 16.64
N PHE A 103 -4.89 -0.90 16.67
CA PHE A 103 -5.30 -2.27 16.96
C PHE A 103 -4.84 -3.27 15.88
N ALA A 104 -4.77 -2.86 14.61
CA ALA A 104 -4.21 -3.69 13.55
C ALA A 104 -2.69 -3.90 13.72
N VAL A 105 -1.96 -2.88 14.19
CA VAL A 105 -0.54 -3.02 14.55
C VAL A 105 -0.37 -4.02 15.68
N ASP A 106 -1.10 -3.86 16.78
CA ASP A 106 -1.04 -4.80 17.93
C ASP A 106 -1.28 -6.25 17.49
N CYS A 107 -2.25 -6.45 16.57
CA CYS A 107 -2.52 -7.75 15.97
C CYS A 107 -1.33 -8.27 15.13
N TYR A 108 -0.79 -7.44 14.24
CA TYR A 108 0.36 -7.82 13.42
C TYR A 108 1.61 -8.12 14.25
N GLU A 109 1.89 -7.36 15.31
CA GLU A 109 3.01 -7.62 16.21
C GLU A 109 2.85 -8.95 16.97
N LYS A 110 1.61 -9.34 17.29
CA LYS A 110 1.33 -10.57 18.03
C LYS A 110 1.51 -11.84 17.19
N PHE A 111 1.02 -11.86 15.95
CA PHE A 111 0.94 -13.09 15.14
C PHE A 111 1.29 -12.90 13.66
N GLY A 112 1.78 -11.72 13.29
CA GLY A 112 2.27 -11.41 11.96
C GLY A 112 3.79 -11.44 11.88
N SER A 113 4.31 -11.57 10.66
CA SER A 113 5.73 -11.38 10.38
C SER A 113 5.96 -10.98 8.94
N CYS A 114 7.17 -10.49 8.66
CA CYS A 114 7.63 -10.21 7.31
C CYS A 114 8.88 -11.05 7.01
N MET A 115 8.85 -11.80 5.92
CA MET A 115 9.99 -12.63 5.51
C MET A 115 10.07 -12.66 3.99
N TYR A 116 11.28 -12.45 3.42
CA TYR A 116 11.49 -12.37 1.97
C TYR A 116 10.56 -11.35 1.26
N GLY A 117 10.17 -10.29 1.96
CA GLY A 117 9.24 -9.27 1.45
C GLY A 117 7.77 -9.72 1.36
N ASP A 118 7.43 -10.89 1.91
CA ASP A 118 6.07 -11.37 2.09
C ASP A 118 5.52 -10.93 3.45
N ILE A 119 4.21 -10.67 3.50
CA ILE A 119 3.49 -10.53 4.77
C ILE A 119 2.86 -11.87 5.13
N ILE A 120 3.09 -12.31 6.37
CA ILE A 120 2.69 -13.60 6.89
C ILE A 120 1.81 -13.37 8.12
N PHE A 121 0.70 -14.09 8.22
CA PHE A 121 -0.15 -14.13 9.41
C PHE A 121 -0.39 -15.58 9.83
N ASP A 122 -0.41 -15.85 11.14
CA ASP A 122 -1.00 -17.09 11.67
C ASP A 122 -2.49 -17.17 11.30
N PHE A 123 -2.93 -18.30 10.76
CA PHE A 123 -4.29 -18.46 10.27
C PHE A 123 -5.34 -18.49 11.39
N GLU A 124 -5.06 -19.14 12.51
CA GLU A 124 -6.03 -19.29 13.61
C GLU A 124 -6.25 -17.95 14.31
N GLU A 125 -5.17 -17.25 14.65
CA GLU A 125 -5.22 -15.91 15.23
C GLU A 125 -5.90 -14.91 14.28
N PHE A 126 -5.52 -14.92 12.99
CA PHE A 126 -6.15 -14.06 11.99
C PHE A 126 -7.66 -14.34 11.84
N SER A 127 -8.06 -15.62 11.84
CA SER A 127 -9.46 -16.02 11.68
C SER A 127 -10.35 -15.57 12.83
N ASN A 128 -9.79 -15.34 14.02
CA ASN A 128 -10.52 -14.86 15.19
C ASN A 128 -10.71 -13.34 15.22
N LEU A 129 -10.07 -12.59 14.31
CA LEU A 129 -10.18 -11.13 14.29
C LEU A 129 -11.57 -10.64 13.85
N PRO A 130 -11.98 -9.44 14.34
CA PRO A 130 -13.12 -8.73 13.77
C PRO A 130 -12.93 -8.45 12.27
N LEU A 131 -14.04 -8.48 11.52
CA LEU A 131 -14.03 -8.35 10.06
C LEU A 131 -13.31 -7.09 9.55
N ASP A 132 -13.50 -5.94 10.20
CA ASP A 132 -12.85 -4.70 9.75
C ASP A 132 -11.32 -4.75 9.91
N ILE A 133 -10.82 -5.44 10.94
CA ILE A 133 -9.37 -5.62 11.16
C ILE A 133 -8.79 -6.58 10.14
N LYS A 134 -9.50 -7.68 9.83
CA LYS A 134 -9.12 -8.57 8.73
C LYS A 134 -8.99 -7.80 7.41
N ARG A 135 -10.02 -7.02 7.04
CA ARG A 135 -10.00 -6.18 5.84
C ARG A 135 -8.87 -5.16 5.86
N ARG A 136 -8.58 -4.58 7.03
CA ARG A 136 -7.53 -3.59 7.23
C ARG A 136 -6.15 -4.16 6.96
N LEU A 137 -5.83 -5.28 7.62
CA LEU A 137 -4.57 -5.99 7.46
C LEU A 137 -4.35 -6.46 6.03
N LEU A 138 -5.36 -7.08 5.40
CA LEU A 138 -5.22 -7.59 4.03
C LEU A 138 -5.05 -6.47 3.00
N ALA A 139 -5.83 -5.39 3.10
CA ALA A 139 -5.71 -4.28 2.19
C ALA A 139 -4.36 -3.58 2.31
N ALA A 140 -3.88 -3.41 3.54
CA ALA A 140 -2.55 -2.87 3.81
C ALA A 140 -1.46 -3.80 3.28
N ALA A 141 -1.55 -5.12 3.55
CA ALA A 141 -0.57 -6.10 3.10
C ALA A 141 -0.47 -6.17 1.58
N GLN A 142 -1.60 -6.19 0.86
CA GLN A 142 -1.60 -6.15 -0.59
C GLN A 142 -0.95 -4.87 -1.12
N GLN A 143 -1.33 -3.71 -0.58
CA GLN A 143 -0.80 -2.42 -1.00
C GLN A 143 0.71 -2.32 -0.72
N TRP A 144 1.14 -2.79 0.44
CA TRP A 144 2.53 -2.77 0.86
C TRP A 144 3.38 -3.76 0.06
N VAL A 145 2.94 -5.02 -0.13
CA VAL A 145 3.72 -6.01 -0.89
C VAL A 145 3.88 -5.60 -2.36
N SER A 146 2.84 -5.02 -2.96
CA SER A 146 2.84 -4.61 -4.38
C SER A 146 3.35 -3.20 -4.65
N SER A 147 3.69 -2.43 -3.60
CA SER A 147 4.04 -1.01 -3.71
C SER A 147 3.00 -0.17 -4.48
N GLN A 148 1.72 -0.56 -4.41
CA GLN A 148 0.66 0.16 -5.11
C GLN A 148 0.34 1.50 -4.45
N LYS A 149 0.10 2.52 -5.29
CA LYS A 149 -0.30 3.86 -4.85
C LYS A 149 -1.67 3.89 -4.17
N TYR A 150 -2.58 3.00 -4.57
CA TYR A 150 -3.96 3.00 -4.10
C TYR A 150 -4.27 1.72 -3.36
N ARG A 151 -5.05 1.86 -2.29
CA ARG A 151 -5.61 0.74 -1.55
C ARG A 151 -6.52 -0.10 -2.46
N PRO A 152 -6.49 -1.44 -2.37
CA PRO A 152 -7.39 -2.31 -3.11
C PRO A 152 -8.87 -1.98 -2.85
N ARG A 153 -9.73 -2.29 -3.82
CA ARG A 153 -11.18 -2.09 -3.67
C ARG A 153 -11.73 -3.05 -2.62
N LEU A 154 -12.73 -2.60 -1.86
CA LEU A 154 -13.36 -3.43 -0.82
C LEU A 154 -13.86 -4.77 -1.35
N SER A 155 -14.50 -4.79 -2.52
CA SER A 155 -15.00 -6.03 -3.14
C SER A 155 -13.91 -7.05 -3.43
N GLN A 156 -12.69 -6.60 -3.72
CA GLN A 156 -11.55 -7.48 -3.95
C GLN A 156 -10.99 -8.03 -2.63
N ILE A 157 -11.00 -7.22 -1.58
CA ILE A 157 -10.61 -7.65 -0.23
C ILE A 157 -11.62 -8.67 0.33
N ASP A 158 -12.90 -8.48 0.05
CA ASP A 158 -13.94 -9.44 0.42
C ASP A 158 -13.74 -10.78 -0.33
N ALA A 159 -13.48 -10.75 -1.64
CA ALA A 159 -13.16 -11.97 -2.40
C ALA A 159 -11.87 -12.66 -1.89
N LEU A 160 -10.86 -11.88 -1.49
CA LEU A 160 -9.66 -12.41 -0.86
C LEU A 160 -9.98 -13.06 0.50
N LEU A 161 -10.85 -12.46 1.32
CA LEU A 161 -11.28 -13.05 2.58
C LEU A 161 -12.01 -14.38 2.37
N ASP A 162 -12.86 -14.46 1.35
CA ASP A 162 -13.56 -15.69 0.99
C ASP A 162 -12.55 -16.79 0.61
N SER A 163 -11.55 -16.47 -0.22
CA SER A 163 -10.48 -17.43 -0.56
C SER A 163 -9.67 -17.89 0.67
N ILE A 164 -9.50 -17.00 1.66
CA ILE A 164 -8.83 -17.33 2.92
C ILE A 164 -9.65 -18.36 3.71
N ASN A 165 -10.97 -18.16 3.80
CA ASN A 165 -11.86 -19.10 4.48
C ASN A 165 -11.90 -20.46 3.77
N GLU A 166 -11.87 -20.46 2.44
CA GLU A 166 -11.85 -21.67 1.60
C GLU A 166 -10.46 -22.34 1.51
N LYS A 167 -9.43 -21.69 2.06
CA LYS A 167 -8.03 -22.10 1.96
C LYS A 167 -7.51 -22.22 0.52
N THR A 168 -8.04 -21.39 -0.37
CA THR A 168 -7.63 -21.32 -1.79
C THR A 168 -6.64 -20.18 -2.01
N ALA A 169 -5.89 -20.26 -3.11
CA ALA A 169 -4.99 -19.17 -3.50
C ALA A 169 -5.77 -18.07 -4.23
N PHE A 170 -5.35 -16.82 -4.04
CA PHE A 170 -5.99 -15.67 -4.65
C PHE A 170 -4.94 -14.72 -5.24
N SER A 171 -5.05 -14.44 -6.53
CA SER A 171 -4.27 -13.40 -7.21
C SER A 171 -5.05 -12.09 -7.26
N GLY A 172 -4.39 -10.99 -6.94
CA GLY A 172 -4.98 -9.66 -7.06
C GLY A 172 -4.08 -8.56 -6.53
N SER A 173 -4.25 -7.35 -7.07
CA SER A 173 -3.45 -6.17 -6.69
C SER A 173 -1.94 -6.43 -6.82
N GLY A 174 -1.53 -7.23 -7.81
CA GLY A 174 -0.12 -7.60 -8.01
C GLY A 174 0.47 -8.48 -6.90
N THR A 175 -0.39 -9.19 -6.15
CA THR A 175 0.00 -10.12 -5.10
C THR A 175 -0.67 -11.46 -5.29
N ILE A 176 -0.08 -12.50 -4.70
CA ILE A 176 -0.72 -13.80 -4.51
C ILE A 176 -0.84 -14.04 -3.02
N CYS A 177 -2.08 -14.27 -2.55
CA CYS A 177 -2.34 -14.80 -1.23
C CYS A 177 -2.49 -16.33 -1.30
N TYR A 178 -1.87 -17.06 -0.38
CA TYR A 178 -1.97 -18.51 -0.33
C TYR A 178 -1.70 -19.06 1.06
N PHE A 179 -2.14 -20.31 1.27
CA PHE A 179 -1.91 -21.06 2.50
C PHE A 179 -0.61 -21.83 2.42
N HIS A 180 0.16 -21.75 3.50
CA HIS A 180 1.35 -22.56 3.69
C HIS A 180 1.43 -22.94 5.16
N ASP A 181 1.40 -24.24 5.43
CA ASP A 181 1.29 -24.82 6.77
C ASP A 181 0.09 -24.24 7.55
N LYS A 182 0.35 -23.47 8.62
CA LYS A 182 -0.65 -22.81 9.45
C LYS A 182 -0.74 -21.30 9.19
N SER A 183 -0.18 -20.83 8.09
CA SER A 183 -0.06 -19.40 7.81
C SER A 183 -0.75 -19.00 6.51
N ILE A 184 -1.26 -17.77 6.53
CA ILE A 184 -1.64 -17.00 5.34
C ILE A 184 -0.39 -16.25 4.89
N LYS A 185 0.04 -16.43 3.65
CA LYS A 185 1.16 -15.69 3.05
C LYS A 185 0.66 -14.83 1.91
N ILE A 186 1.04 -13.55 1.92
CA ILE A 186 0.79 -12.59 0.85
C ILE A 186 2.13 -12.23 0.25
N THR A 187 2.36 -12.72 -0.97
CA THR A 187 3.61 -12.54 -1.71
C THR A 187 3.38 -11.73 -2.98
N ARG A 188 4.47 -11.24 -3.57
CA ARG A 188 4.41 -10.52 -4.84
C ARG A 188 4.06 -11.47 -5.98
N GLU A 189 3.19 -11.04 -6.88
CA GLU A 189 2.86 -11.82 -8.08
C GLU A 189 3.94 -11.64 -9.15
N LEU A 190 4.49 -12.76 -9.65
CA LEU A 190 5.56 -12.77 -10.66
C LEU A 190 5.22 -11.92 -11.90
N ASN A 191 4.03 -12.11 -12.48
CA ASN A 191 3.60 -11.39 -13.69
C ASN A 191 3.40 -9.89 -13.47
N SER A 192 3.37 -9.46 -12.21
CA SER A 192 3.24 -8.05 -11.85
C SER A 192 4.59 -7.42 -11.49
N CYS A 193 5.69 -8.19 -11.37
CA CYS A 193 7.05 -7.68 -11.17
C CYS A 193 7.43 -6.66 -12.26
N VAL A 194 8.33 -5.72 -11.92
CA VAL A 194 8.99 -4.89 -12.93
C VAL A 194 9.78 -5.77 -13.89
N ASN A 195 9.87 -5.34 -15.16
CA ASN A 195 10.66 -5.98 -16.19
C ASN A 195 12.16 -6.03 -15.83
N GLU A 196 12.91 -6.76 -16.63
CA GLU A 196 14.37 -6.79 -16.55
C GLU A 196 14.98 -5.38 -16.63
N VAL A 197 15.90 -5.11 -15.72
CA VAL A 197 16.64 -3.83 -15.63
C VAL A 197 18.14 -4.09 -15.53
N GLU A 198 18.95 -3.14 -15.98
CA GLU A 198 20.42 -3.23 -15.86
C GLU A 198 20.83 -3.23 -14.39
N ALA A 199 21.77 -4.11 -14.03
CA ALA A 199 22.27 -4.18 -12.67
C ALA A 199 23.21 -2.99 -12.38
N ALA A 200 22.96 -2.31 -11.27
CA ALA A 200 23.82 -1.26 -10.76
C ALA A 200 23.82 -1.31 -9.23
N ASN A 201 24.94 -0.98 -8.60
CA ASN A 201 24.97 -0.80 -7.15
C ASN A 201 24.06 0.37 -6.74
N GLY A 202 23.16 0.16 -5.78
CA GLY A 202 22.12 1.10 -5.38
C GLY A 202 20.84 1.05 -6.23
N LEU A 203 20.73 0.13 -7.20
CA LEU A 203 19.50 -0.09 -7.96
C LEU A 203 18.36 -0.50 -7.01
N ILE A 204 17.22 0.19 -7.09
CA ILE A 204 15.97 -0.21 -6.43
C ILE A 204 15.09 -0.99 -7.41
N PHE A 205 15.04 -2.31 -7.25
CA PHE A 205 14.20 -3.22 -8.03
C PHE A 205 12.80 -3.38 -7.41
N ASP A 206 11.76 -3.32 -8.25
CA ASP A 206 10.34 -3.45 -7.87
C ASP A 206 9.89 -2.53 -6.71
N ASN A 207 10.57 -1.38 -6.52
CA ASN A 207 10.38 -0.46 -5.38
C ASN A 207 10.48 -1.16 -4.01
N ARG A 208 11.29 -2.22 -3.91
CA ARG A 208 11.32 -3.14 -2.75
C ARG A 208 12.73 -3.58 -2.37
N TRP A 209 13.61 -3.73 -3.36
CA TRP A 209 14.89 -4.39 -3.18
C TRP A 209 16.02 -3.51 -3.68
N GLU A 210 16.89 -3.07 -2.79
CA GLU A 210 18.12 -2.38 -3.16
C GLU A 210 19.23 -3.40 -3.43
N LEU A 211 19.79 -3.39 -4.64
CA LEU A 211 20.98 -4.17 -4.97
C LEU A 211 22.21 -3.50 -4.35
N SER A 212 22.89 -4.21 -3.47
CA SER A 212 24.18 -3.81 -2.91
C SER A 212 25.29 -4.76 -3.37
N THR A 213 26.40 -4.23 -3.87
CA THR A 213 27.55 -5.04 -4.30
C THR A 213 28.85 -4.23 -4.33
N SER A 214 29.96 -4.92 -4.07
CA SER A 214 31.32 -4.42 -4.29
C SER A 214 31.95 -4.97 -5.58
N ALA A 215 31.26 -5.88 -6.29
CA ALA A 215 31.71 -6.46 -7.54
C ALA A 215 31.23 -5.64 -8.75
N ASN A 216 31.92 -5.78 -9.88
CA ASN A 216 31.43 -5.23 -11.14
C ASN A 216 30.16 -5.99 -11.56
N CYS A 217 29.09 -5.25 -11.88
CA CYS A 217 27.80 -5.78 -12.31
C CYS A 217 27.29 -5.19 -13.63
N THR A 218 28.09 -4.39 -14.35
CA THR A 218 27.64 -3.67 -15.55
C THR A 218 27.22 -4.58 -16.70
N GLU A 219 27.59 -5.86 -16.69
CA GLU A 219 27.21 -6.85 -17.70
C GLU A 219 26.00 -7.72 -17.28
N PHE A 220 25.42 -7.45 -16.11
CA PHE A 220 24.31 -8.22 -15.56
C PHE A 220 23.01 -7.44 -15.60
N THR A 221 21.91 -8.18 -15.55
CA THR A 221 20.56 -7.67 -15.40
C THR A 221 19.92 -8.21 -14.12
N VAL A 222 18.95 -7.47 -13.57
CA VAL A 222 18.11 -7.90 -12.46
C VAL A 222 16.69 -8.12 -12.97
N LYS A 223 16.12 -9.28 -12.63
CA LYS A 223 14.69 -9.60 -12.81
C LYS A 223 14.25 -10.55 -11.71
N CYS A 224 12.93 -10.72 -11.56
CA CYS A 224 12.38 -11.78 -10.71
C CYS A 224 12.92 -13.14 -11.19
N LEU A 225 13.35 -14.00 -10.25
CA LEU A 225 13.95 -15.32 -10.53
C LEU A 225 13.11 -16.09 -11.55
N GLY A 226 11.80 -16.06 -11.37
CA GLY A 226 10.83 -16.68 -12.25
C GLY A 226 10.95 -18.20 -12.30
N GLU A 227 10.06 -18.82 -13.08
CA GLU A 227 10.01 -20.28 -13.19
C GLU A 227 11.24 -20.87 -13.87
N ASN A 228 11.85 -20.13 -14.80
CA ASN A 228 13.07 -20.55 -15.48
C ASN A 228 14.30 -20.43 -14.58
N GLY A 229 14.46 -19.30 -13.87
CA GLY A 229 15.54 -19.13 -12.89
C GLY A 229 15.48 -20.19 -11.78
N PHE A 230 14.28 -20.50 -11.30
CA PHE A 230 14.05 -21.53 -10.28
C PHE A 230 14.60 -22.90 -10.68
N LYS A 231 14.58 -23.26 -11.98
CA LYS A 231 15.12 -24.52 -12.49
C LYS A 231 16.66 -24.60 -12.46
N PHE A 232 17.36 -23.47 -12.29
CA PHE A 232 18.81 -23.45 -12.13
C PHE A 232 19.27 -23.57 -10.67
N LEU A 233 18.36 -23.40 -9.70
CA LEU A 233 18.70 -23.53 -8.29
C LEU A 233 18.91 -24.99 -7.88
N ASP A 234 19.78 -25.24 -6.91
CA ASP A 234 19.95 -26.57 -6.32
C ASP A 234 18.69 -27.05 -5.59
N ALA A 235 18.48 -28.37 -5.54
CA ALA A 235 17.29 -28.97 -4.95
C ALA A 235 17.10 -28.63 -3.46
N ASN A 236 18.18 -28.40 -2.71
CA ASN A 236 18.12 -27.99 -1.31
C ASN A 236 17.63 -26.54 -1.20
N VAL A 237 18.19 -25.62 -2.00
CA VAL A 237 17.80 -24.20 -2.05
C VAL A 237 16.32 -24.05 -2.39
N ARG A 238 15.80 -24.86 -3.32
CA ARG A 238 14.38 -24.84 -3.72
C ARG A 238 13.40 -25.21 -2.59
N LYS A 239 13.86 -25.86 -1.51
CA LYS A 239 13.01 -26.28 -0.39
C LYS A 239 12.96 -25.26 0.75
N GLU A 240 13.93 -24.35 0.81
CA GLU A 240 14.06 -23.36 1.89
C GLU A 240 12.99 -22.26 1.82
N ILE A 241 12.56 -21.90 0.60
CA ILE A 241 11.59 -20.82 0.37
C ILE A 241 10.41 -21.37 -0.45
N PRO A 242 9.15 -21.10 -0.04
CA PRO A 242 7.98 -21.54 -0.79
C PRO A 242 8.01 -21.09 -2.25
N TYR A 243 7.54 -21.96 -3.15
CA TYR A 243 7.60 -21.74 -4.61
C TYR A 243 7.07 -20.37 -5.05
N LYS A 244 5.91 -19.95 -4.53
CA LYS A 244 5.29 -18.66 -4.91
C LYS A 244 6.11 -17.44 -4.47
N THR A 245 6.82 -17.55 -3.35
CA THR A 245 7.73 -16.50 -2.85
C THR A 245 9.02 -16.48 -3.67
N ILE A 246 9.69 -17.63 -3.81
CA ILE A 246 11.05 -17.68 -4.36
C ILE A 246 11.11 -17.21 -5.81
N ILE A 247 10.10 -17.53 -6.63
CA ILE A 247 10.06 -17.10 -8.04
C ILE A 247 9.87 -15.57 -8.18
N ALA A 248 9.32 -14.90 -7.18
CA ALA A 248 9.08 -13.47 -7.19
C ALA A 248 10.23 -12.66 -6.55
N LEU A 249 11.28 -13.34 -6.07
CA LEU A 249 12.47 -12.68 -5.55
C LEU A 249 13.42 -12.27 -6.68
N PRO A 250 14.12 -11.13 -6.56
CA PRO A 250 15.09 -10.70 -7.55
C PRO A 250 16.29 -11.64 -7.62
N ALA A 251 16.86 -11.80 -8.81
CA ALA A 251 18.09 -12.53 -9.04
C ALA A 251 18.91 -11.83 -10.14
N LEU A 252 20.21 -12.12 -10.20
CA LEU A 252 21.12 -11.59 -11.22
C LEU A 252 21.22 -12.55 -12.40
N PHE A 253 21.19 -11.99 -13.60
CA PHE A 253 21.29 -12.75 -14.85
C PHE A 253 22.32 -12.13 -15.79
N LYS A 254 22.84 -12.96 -16.69
CA LYS A 254 23.53 -12.55 -17.91
C LYS A 254 22.79 -13.22 -19.07
N ASP A 255 22.17 -12.42 -19.92
CA ASP A 255 21.21 -12.89 -20.92
C ASP A 255 20.06 -13.73 -20.28
N SER A 256 20.10 -15.05 -20.44
CA SER A 256 19.14 -16.00 -19.86
C SER A 256 19.74 -16.90 -18.76
N ALA A 257 21.04 -16.79 -18.50
CA ALA A 257 21.72 -17.60 -17.50
C ALA A 257 21.60 -16.94 -16.12
N LEU A 258 21.18 -17.72 -15.12
CA LEU A 258 21.21 -17.29 -13.72
C LEU A 258 22.67 -17.18 -13.27
N ILE A 259 23.07 -15.97 -12.85
CA ILE A 259 24.42 -15.68 -12.36
C ILE A 259 24.47 -15.80 -10.83
N ASP A 260 23.50 -15.21 -10.14
CA ASP A 260 23.45 -15.30 -8.69
C ASP A 260 22.03 -15.17 -8.14
N PHE A 261 21.79 -15.88 -7.03
CA PHE A 261 20.59 -15.79 -6.21
C PHE A 261 21.02 -15.62 -4.74
N PRO A 262 21.21 -14.37 -4.28
CA PRO A 262 21.96 -14.09 -3.06
C PRO A 262 21.20 -14.41 -1.76
N PHE A 263 19.87 -14.57 -1.81
CA PHE A 263 19.02 -14.74 -0.62
C PHE A 263 19.40 -15.93 0.27
N LEU A 264 20.00 -16.97 -0.30
CA LEU A 264 20.41 -18.19 0.41
C LEU A 264 21.91 -18.49 0.24
N ASN A 265 22.67 -17.54 -0.31
CA ASN A 265 24.10 -17.69 -0.57
C ASN A 265 24.92 -16.68 0.26
N PRO A 266 25.39 -17.07 1.46
CA PRO A 266 26.14 -16.17 2.34
C PRO A 266 27.51 -15.76 1.79
N GLN A 267 28.01 -16.42 0.75
CA GLN A 267 29.28 -16.10 0.09
C GLN A 267 29.10 -15.20 -1.15
N SER A 268 27.86 -14.85 -1.50
CA SER A 268 27.58 -13.98 -2.62
C SER A 268 28.24 -12.61 -2.44
N LYS A 269 28.75 -12.05 -3.55
CA LYS A 269 29.23 -10.66 -3.61
C LYS A 269 28.10 -9.65 -3.86
N PHE A 270 26.87 -10.14 -3.97
CA PHE A 270 25.66 -9.37 -4.23
C PHE A 270 24.70 -9.59 -3.06
N SER A 271 23.94 -8.57 -2.71
CA SER A 271 22.83 -8.70 -1.76
C SER A 271 21.65 -7.87 -2.23
N PHE A 272 20.44 -8.36 -2.00
CA PHE A 272 19.22 -7.59 -2.15
C PHE A 272 18.70 -7.22 -0.76
N ASN A 273 18.89 -5.95 -0.40
CA ASN A 273 18.42 -5.42 0.87
C ASN A 273 16.98 -4.98 0.71
N PHE A 274 16.10 -5.41 1.61
CA PHE A 274 14.72 -4.98 1.60
C PHE A 274 14.62 -3.53 2.07
N CYS A 275 14.19 -2.62 1.21
CA CYS A 275 14.32 -1.16 1.43
C CYS A 275 12.96 -0.47 1.64
N LYS A 276 11.96 -1.18 2.15
CA LYS A 276 10.66 -0.60 2.49
C LYS A 276 10.55 -0.25 3.95
N GLN A 277 9.69 0.74 4.24
CA GLN A 277 9.29 0.97 5.62
C GLN A 277 8.66 -0.29 6.24
N PRO A 278 8.88 -0.54 7.54
CA PRO A 278 8.24 -1.62 8.27
C PRO A 278 6.71 -1.64 8.11
N PHE A 279 6.10 -2.83 8.12
CA PHE A 279 4.68 -3.00 7.82
C PHE A 279 3.75 -2.46 8.92
N ASP A 280 4.15 -2.61 10.18
CA ASP A 280 3.56 -1.95 11.35
C ASP A 280 3.53 -0.42 11.19
N GLN A 281 4.65 0.20 10.80
CA GLN A 281 4.69 1.62 10.53
C GLN A 281 3.79 2.01 9.34
N PHE A 282 3.77 1.20 8.29
CA PHE A 282 2.86 1.40 7.15
C PHE A 282 1.38 1.38 7.57
N LEU A 283 0.99 0.49 8.50
CA LEU A 283 -0.38 0.41 9.05
C LEU A 283 -0.78 1.68 9.82
N LEU A 284 0.16 2.34 10.50
CA LEU A 284 -0.12 3.60 11.19
C LEU A 284 -0.33 4.75 10.19
N ASP A 285 0.45 4.76 9.11
CA ASP A 285 0.45 5.84 8.13
C ASP A 285 -0.72 5.78 7.13
N HIS A 286 -1.36 4.60 6.96
CA HIS A 286 -2.34 4.32 5.89
C HIS A 286 -3.72 3.85 6.37
#